data_AF-A0AA49K1B5-F1
#
_entry.id   AF-A0AA49K1B5-F1
#
_cell.length_a   1.000
_cell.length_b   1.000
_cell.length_c   1.000
_cell.angle_alpha   90.00
_cell.angle_beta   90.00
_cell.angle_gamma   90.00
#
_symmetry.space_group_name_H-M   'P 1'
#
loop_
_entity.id
_entity.type
_entity.pdbx_description
1 polymer ?
#
loop_
_entity_poly.entity_id
_entity_poly.type
_entity_poly.pdbx_seq_one_letter_code
_entity_poly.pdbx_strand_id
1 'polypeptide(L)'
;MKMFVLVSLLALASLDARAQSVQHVERRASVERTERLLELLSSREQFAETKAQMLRTVAANPLLGQHVDLLQDFLDRVAPYDSILPSLVHTYRLRLSERQAESLIAFYERPENEGLALLLGRVNLEVGQLLSDRVNARMPEFTQELLARLQRP
;
A
#
# COMPACT_ATOMS: atom_id res chain seq x y z
N MET A 1 -50.06 22.00 29.47
CA MET A 1 -48.59 22.19 29.51
C MET A 1 -47.78 20.87 29.36
N LYS A 2 -48.31 19.81 28.74
CA LYS A 2 -47.57 18.56 28.45
C LYS A 2 -47.21 18.39 26.95
N MET A 3 -47.87 19.15 26.07
CA MET A 3 -47.72 19.03 24.61
C MET A 3 -46.46 19.70 24.06
N PHE A 4 -45.91 20.70 24.75
CA PHE A 4 -44.70 21.42 24.34
C PHE A 4 -43.39 20.64 24.56
N VAL A 5 -43.36 19.71 25.53
CA VAL A 5 -42.15 18.92 25.83
C VAL A 5 -41.93 17.81 24.79
N LEU A 6 -43.01 17.27 24.22
CA LEU A 6 -42.93 16.20 23.22
C LEU A 6 -42.40 16.68 21.85
N VAL A 7 -42.73 17.91 21.46
CA VAL A 7 -42.30 18.50 20.18
C VAL A 7 -40.80 18.85 20.21
N SER A 8 -40.28 19.31 21.35
CA SER A 8 -38.84 19.60 21.52
C SER A 8 -37.97 18.34 21.48
N LEU A 9 -38.46 17.20 21.99
CA LEU A 9 -37.76 15.91 21.95
C LEU A 9 -37.70 15.30 20.53
N LEU A 10 -38.72 15.52 19.70
CA LEU A 10 -38.74 15.08 18.29
C LEU A 10 -37.81 15.93 17.39
N ALA A 11 -37.62 17.21 17.71
CA ALA A 11 -36.70 18.08 16.99
C ALA A 11 -35.22 17.72 17.25
N LEU A 12 -34.87 17.27 18.46
CA LEU A 12 -33.51 16.84 18.80
C LEU A 12 -33.11 15.51 18.11
N ALA A 13 -34.02 14.53 18.05
CA ALA A 13 -33.75 13.25 17.38
C ALA A 13 -33.53 13.38 15.85
N SER A 14 -34.10 14.42 15.23
CA SER A 14 -33.97 14.66 13.78
C SER A 14 -32.70 15.42 13.40
N LEU A 15 -32.03 16.11 14.34
CA LEU A 15 -30.69 16.66 14.14
C LEU A 15 -29.60 15.58 14.22
N ASP A 16 -29.70 14.63 15.15
CA ASP A 16 -28.73 13.52 15.29
C ASP A 16 -28.70 12.61 14.05
N ALA A 17 -29.88 12.30 13.50
CA ALA A 17 -29.98 11.48 12.28
C ALA A 17 -29.34 12.16 11.05
N ARG A 18 -29.35 13.50 10.97
CA ARG A 18 -28.71 14.27 9.90
C ARG A 18 -27.19 14.37 10.08
N ALA A 19 -26.71 14.53 11.31
CA ALA A 19 -25.28 14.56 11.57
C ALA A 19 -24.61 13.21 11.23
N GLN A 20 -25.25 12.09 11.58
CA GLN A 20 -24.75 10.75 11.26
C GLN A 20 -24.74 10.48 9.74
N SER A 21 -25.77 10.92 9.01
CA SER A 21 -25.82 10.71 7.57
C SER A 21 -24.74 11.50 6.82
N VAL A 22 -24.48 12.75 7.21
CA VAL A 22 -23.39 13.56 6.65
C VAL A 22 -22.03 12.92 6.92
N GLN A 23 -21.78 12.48 8.16
CA GLN A 23 -20.52 11.83 8.52
C GLN A 23 -20.29 10.51 7.78
N HIS A 24 -21.35 9.74 7.51
CA HIS A 24 -21.27 8.53 6.70
C HIS A 24 -20.97 8.82 5.22
N VAL A 25 -21.58 9.86 4.65
CA VAL A 25 -21.33 10.29 3.26
C VAL A 25 -19.90 10.79 3.10
N GLU A 26 -19.43 11.66 3.99
CA GLU A 26 -18.05 12.16 3.99
C GLU A 26 -17.03 11.02 4.11
N ARG A 27 -17.29 10.04 4.99
CA ARG A 27 -16.42 8.87 5.14
C ARG A 27 -16.35 8.04 3.87
N ARG A 28 -17.46 7.84 3.15
CA ARG A 28 -17.47 7.12 1.87
C ARG A 28 -16.70 7.89 0.79
N ALA A 29 -16.98 9.18 0.64
CA ALA A 29 -16.25 10.03 -0.32
C ALA A 29 -14.74 10.10 -0.02
N SER A 30 -14.34 10.04 1.25
CA SER A 30 -12.94 9.96 1.68
C SER A 30 -12.28 8.62 1.28
N VAL A 31 -13.02 7.51 1.41
CA VAL A 31 -12.55 6.18 0.98
C VAL A 31 -12.40 6.13 -0.54
N GLU A 32 -13.42 6.53 -1.29
CA GLU A 32 -13.41 6.52 -2.77
C GLU A 32 -12.27 7.40 -3.32
N ARG A 33 -12.05 8.60 -2.76
CA ARG A 33 -10.89 9.44 -3.13
C ARG A 33 -9.56 8.75 -2.89
N THR A 34 -9.43 8.03 -1.77
CA THR A 34 -8.18 7.33 -1.44
C THR A 34 -7.95 6.12 -2.37
N GLU A 35 -9.01 5.37 -2.68
CA GLU A 35 -8.96 4.28 -3.67
C GLU A 35 -8.55 4.82 -5.05
N ARG A 36 -9.14 5.93 -5.48
CA ARG A 36 -8.76 6.62 -6.72
C ARG A 36 -7.29 7.05 -6.72
N LEU A 37 -6.81 7.61 -5.61
CA LEU A 37 -5.38 7.94 -5.48
C LEU A 37 -4.51 6.68 -5.61
N LEU A 38 -4.88 5.57 -4.98
CA LEU A 38 -4.14 4.31 -5.07
C LEU A 38 -4.13 3.71 -6.48
N GLU A 39 -5.18 3.90 -7.26
CA GLU A 39 -5.21 3.55 -8.70
C GLU A 39 -4.22 4.40 -9.50
N LEU A 40 -4.23 5.72 -9.32
CA LEU A 40 -3.31 6.65 -9.99
C LEU A 40 -1.85 6.37 -9.62
N LEU A 41 -1.62 5.86 -8.41
CA LEU A 41 -0.30 5.42 -7.96
C LEU A 41 0.11 4.04 -8.51
N SER A 42 -0.71 3.40 -9.34
CA SER A 42 -0.46 2.05 -9.88
C SER A 42 -0.20 1.02 -8.78
N SER A 43 -0.92 1.13 -7.65
CA SER A 43 -0.67 0.27 -6.47
C SER A 43 -0.94 -1.20 -6.74
N ARG A 44 -1.82 -1.54 -7.70
CA ARG A 44 -2.08 -2.92 -8.12
C ARG A 44 -0.88 -3.50 -8.87
N GLU A 45 -0.29 -2.73 -9.77
CA GLU A 45 0.92 -3.10 -10.51
C GLU A 45 2.12 -3.23 -9.56
N GLN A 46 2.28 -2.29 -8.64
CA GLN A 46 3.35 -2.36 -7.61
C GLN A 46 3.20 -3.59 -6.72
N PHE A 47 1.96 -3.94 -6.34
CA PHE A 47 1.69 -5.17 -5.59
C PHE A 47 2.08 -6.42 -6.38
N ALA A 48 1.68 -6.49 -7.66
CA ALA A 48 2.02 -7.60 -8.54
C ALA A 48 3.54 -7.75 -8.71
N GLU A 49 4.26 -6.64 -8.92
CA GLU A 49 5.71 -6.66 -9.05
C GLU A 49 6.42 -7.07 -7.76
N THR A 50 5.93 -6.61 -6.61
CA THR A 50 6.45 -7.03 -5.30
C THR A 50 6.28 -8.54 -5.10
N LYS A 51 5.09 -9.08 -5.42
CA LYS A 51 4.83 -10.51 -5.39
C LYS A 51 5.77 -11.26 -6.35
N ALA A 52 5.96 -10.77 -7.56
CA ALA A 52 6.86 -11.36 -8.54
C ALA A 52 8.33 -11.38 -8.05
N GLN A 53 8.79 -10.31 -7.40
CA GLN A 53 10.13 -10.26 -6.81
C GLN A 53 10.31 -11.30 -5.69
N MET A 54 9.31 -11.50 -4.84
CA MET A 54 9.34 -12.55 -3.82
C MET A 54 9.45 -13.93 -4.46
N LEU A 55 8.66 -14.21 -5.51
CA LEU A 55 8.73 -15.48 -6.24
C LEU A 55 10.09 -15.68 -6.91
N ARG A 56 10.68 -14.66 -7.53
CA ARG A 56 12.04 -14.71 -8.10
C ARG A 56 13.09 -15.02 -7.04
N THR A 57 12.97 -14.42 -5.85
CA THR A 57 13.90 -14.67 -4.74
C THR A 57 13.82 -16.12 -4.25
N VAL A 58 12.61 -16.68 -4.15
CA VAL A 58 12.42 -18.07 -3.75
C VAL A 58 12.85 -19.04 -4.86
N ALA A 59 12.63 -18.69 -6.13
CA ALA A 59 13.07 -19.48 -7.28
C ALA A 59 14.59 -19.67 -7.32
N ALA A 60 15.35 -18.69 -6.83
CA ALA A 60 16.81 -18.77 -6.74
C ALA A 60 17.32 -19.71 -5.63
N ASN A 61 16.45 -20.17 -4.72
CA ASN A 61 16.83 -21.08 -3.64
C ASN A 61 16.78 -22.55 -4.14
N PRO A 62 17.87 -23.33 -4.07
CA PRO A 62 17.89 -24.71 -4.58
C PRO A 62 16.88 -25.66 -3.92
N LEU A 63 16.49 -25.41 -2.67
CA LEU A 63 15.54 -26.25 -1.92
C LEU A 63 14.09 -25.83 -2.17
N LEU A 64 13.83 -24.53 -2.33
CA LEU A 64 12.48 -23.98 -2.43
C LEU A 64 12.05 -23.69 -3.88
N GLY A 65 13.00 -23.60 -4.82
CA GLY A 65 12.74 -23.17 -6.19
C GLY A 65 11.82 -24.12 -6.96
N GLN A 66 11.84 -25.40 -6.64
CA GLN A 66 10.93 -26.40 -7.22
C GLN A 66 9.48 -26.29 -6.70
N HIS A 67 9.22 -25.42 -5.71
CA HIS A 67 7.92 -25.22 -5.05
C HIS A 67 7.39 -23.77 -5.23
N VAL A 68 7.88 -23.05 -6.24
CA VAL A 68 7.47 -21.66 -6.51
C VAL A 68 5.99 -21.57 -6.87
N ASP A 69 5.45 -22.59 -7.55
CA ASP A 69 4.03 -22.75 -7.84
C ASP A 69 3.19 -22.83 -6.55
N LEU A 70 3.60 -23.65 -5.59
CA LEU A 70 2.94 -23.77 -4.30
C LEU A 70 2.94 -22.45 -3.53
N LEU A 71 4.05 -21.71 -3.57
CA LEU A 71 4.14 -20.39 -2.96
C LEU A 71 3.25 -19.37 -3.67
N GLN A 72 3.21 -19.39 -5.00
CA GLN A 72 2.34 -18.51 -5.79
C GLN A 72 0.87 -18.72 -5.42
N ASP A 73 0.41 -19.98 -5.41
CA ASP A 73 -0.95 -20.36 -5.03
C ASP A 73 -1.28 -19.97 -3.58
N PHE A 74 -0.31 -20.12 -2.67
CA PHE A 74 -0.45 -19.67 -1.30
C PHE A 74 -0.64 -18.15 -1.21
N LEU A 75 0.19 -17.37 -1.91
CA LEU A 75 0.11 -15.91 -1.91
C LEU A 75 -1.19 -15.40 -2.53
N ASP A 76 -1.66 -16.01 -3.63
CA ASP A 76 -2.93 -15.65 -4.28
C ASP A 76 -4.14 -15.87 -3.37
N ARG A 77 -4.08 -16.90 -2.52
CA ARG A 77 -5.16 -17.22 -1.58
C ARG A 77 -5.12 -16.38 -0.31
N VAL A 78 -3.92 -16.14 0.24
CA VAL A 78 -3.76 -15.48 1.54
C VAL A 78 -3.77 -13.96 1.43
N ALA A 79 -3.21 -13.43 0.35
CA ALA A 79 -3.04 -11.99 0.17
C ALA A 79 -3.41 -11.54 -1.26
N PRO A 80 -4.64 -11.80 -1.76
CA PRO A 80 -5.08 -11.15 -2.98
C PRO A 80 -5.09 -9.62 -2.81
N TYR A 81 -4.83 -8.86 -3.88
CA TYR A 81 -4.79 -7.40 -3.79
C TYR A 81 -6.05 -6.79 -3.16
N ASP A 82 -7.22 -7.33 -3.50
CA ASP A 82 -8.49 -6.82 -3.01
C ASP A 82 -8.68 -7.03 -1.49
N SER A 83 -7.98 -8.00 -0.87
CA SER A 83 -8.01 -8.18 0.59
C SER A 83 -7.11 -7.19 1.33
N ILE A 84 -6.05 -6.69 0.68
CA ILE A 84 -5.12 -5.72 1.29
C ILE A 84 -5.53 -4.26 1.02
N LEU A 85 -6.33 -4.01 -0.03
CA LEU A 85 -6.76 -2.67 -0.42
C LEU A 85 -7.40 -1.87 0.75
N PRO A 86 -8.31 -2.43 1.57
CA PRO A 86 -8.86 -1.69 2.71
C PRO A 86 -7.79 -1.22 3.72
N SER A 87 -6.77 -2.05 3.94
CA SER A 87 -5.64 -1.72 4.81
C SER A 87 -4.73 -0.64 4.21
N LEU A 88 -4.53 -0.66 2.88
CA LEU A 88 -3.82 0.41 2.17
C LEU A 88 -4.59 1.73 2.26
N VAL A 89 -5.90 1.72 2.00
CA VAL A 89 -6.78 2.90 2.15
C VAL A 89 -6.70 3.44 3.56
N HIS A 90 -6.78 2.58 4.57
CA HIS A 90 -6.65 2.99 5.97
C HIS A 90 -5.30 3.66 6.24
N THR A 91 -4.20 3.06 5.75
CA THR A 91 -2.84 3.58 5.93
C THR A 91 -2.68 4.97 5.31
N TYR A 92 -3.19 5.18 4.09
CA TYR A 92 -3.11 6.49 3.43
C TYR A 92 -3.95 7.54 4.15
N ARG A 93 -5.15 7.19 4.62
CA ARG A 93 -6.01 8.11 5.37
C ARG A 93 -5.46 8.50 6.74
N LEU A 94 -4.55 7.71 7.32
CA LEU A 94 -3.82 8.08 8.54
C LEU A 94 -2.67 9.07 8.26
N ARG A 95 -2.19 9.15 7.02
CA ARG A 95 -0.98 9.91 6.66
C ARG A 95 -1.29 11.16 5.82
N LEU A 96 -2.41 11.16 5.10
CA LEU A 96 -2.84 12.23 4.23
C LEU A 96 -4.14 12.84 4.75
N SER A 97 -4.16 14.16 4.84
CA SER A 97 -5.41 14.91 4.92
C SER A 97 -6.17 14.83 3.59
N GLU A 98 -7.47 15.12 3.62
CA GLU A 98 -8.31 15.12 2.42
C GLU A 98 -7.78 16.07 1.33
N ARG A 99 -7.36 17.28 1.73
CA ARG A 99 -6.80 18.27 0.81
C ARG A 99 -5.50 17.80 0.15
N GLN A 100 -4.67 17.06 0.88
CA GLN A 100 -3.45 16.47 0.32
C GLN A 100 -3.78 15.36 -0.68
N ALA A 101 -4.73 14.49 -0.36
CA ALA A 101 -5.18 13.46 -1.28
C ALA A 101 -5.75 14.07 -2.58
N GLU A 102 -6.58 15.10 -2.50
CA GLU A 102 -7.11 15.82 -3.66
C GLU A 102 -6.01 16.47 -4.51
N SER A 103 -5.04 17.09 -3.86
CA SER A 103 -3.92 17.74 -4.55
C SER A 103 -3.04 16.71 -5.26
N LEU A 104 -2.86 15.51 -4.68
CA LEU A 104 -2.14 14.42 -5.33
C LEU A 104 -2.93 13.83 -6.51
N ILE A 105 -4.24 13.62 -6.36
CA ILE A 105 -5.11 13.18 -7.45
C ILE A 105 -5.01 14.17 -8.62
N ALA A 106 -5.23 15.46 -8.36
CA ALA A 106 -5.13 16.50 -9.37
C ALA A 106 -3.72 16.57 -9.99
N PHE A 107 -2.67 16.30 -9.22
CA PHE A 107 -1.31 16.24 -9.74
C PHE A 107 -1.14 15.08 -10.74
N TYR A 108 -1.52 13.85 -10.37
CA TYR A 108 -1.31 12.65 -11.18
C TYR A 108 -2.30 12.48 -12.34
N GLU A 109 -3.47 13.13 -12.30
CA GLU A 109 -4.42 13.13 -13.42
C GLU A 109 -3.99 14.03 -14.59
N ARG A 110 -2.99 14.89 -14.39
CA ARG A 110 -2.45 15.71 -15.48
C ARG A 110 -1.69 14.84 -16.49
N PRO A 111 -1.95 14.99 -17.81
CA PRO A 111 -1.30 14.17 -18.83
C PRO A 111 0.23 14.19 -18.77
N GLU A 112 0.84 15.32 -18.41
CA GLU A 112 2.30 15.42 -18.28
C GLU A 112 2.89 14.64 -17.10
N ASN A 113 2.06 14.20 -16.14
CA ASN A 113 2.46 13.37 -15.01
C ASN A 113 1.95 11.93 -15.13
N GLU A 114 1.30 11.59 -16.24
CA GLU A 114 0.87 10.23 -16.50
C GLU A 114 2.09 9.30 -16.47
N GLY A 115 2.00 8.23 -15.69
CA GLY A 115 3.10 7.27 -15.52
C GLY A 115 4.22 7.73 -14.58
N LEU A 116 4.20 8.94 -14.02
CA LEU A 116 5.22 9.36 -13.04
C LEU A 116 5.20 8.49 -11.78
N ALA A 117 4.02 8.08 -11.29
CA ALA A 117 3.91 7.18 -10.16
C ALA A 117 4.52 5.79 -10.47
N LEU A 118 4.26 5.26 -11.66
CA LEU A 118 4.85 4.01 -12.12
C LEU A 118 6.37 4.11 -12.26
N LEU A 119 6.87 5.22 -12.83
CA LEU A 119 8.29 5.49 -12.97
C LEU A 119 8.99 5.54 -11.60
N LEU A 120 8.43 6.28 -10.64
CA LEU A 120 8.99 6.36 -9.29
C LEU A 120 9.02 4.98 -8.61
N GLY A 121 7.98 4.17 -8.78
CA GLY A 121 7.95 2.78 -8.31
C GLY A 121 9.07 1.94 -8.94
N ARG A 122 9.26 2.02 -10.26
CA ARG A 122 10.32 1.30 -10.98
C ARG A 122 11.72 1.73 -10.57
N VAL A 123 11.97 3.04 -10.45
CA VAL A 123 13.27 3.58 -10.03
C VAL A 123 13.65 3.04 -8.65
N ASN A 124 12.70 2.98 -7.70
CA ASN A 124 12.97 2.42 -6.38
C ASN A 124 13.33 0.94 -6.43
N LEU A 125 12.65 0.15 -7.26
CA LEU A 125 12.96 -1.27 -7.48
C LEU A 125 14.34 -1.46 -8.12
N GLU A 126 14.66 -0.68 -9.15
CA GLU A 126 15.96 -0.73 -9.84
C GLU A 126 17.11 -0.35 -8.91
N VAL A 127 16.93 0.67 -8.05
CA VAL A 127 17.93 1.04 -7.03
C VAL A 127 18.15 -0.11 -6.05
N GLY A 128 17.07 -0.76 -5.59
CA GLY A 128 17.15 -1.93 -4.72
C GLY A 128 17.91 -3.10 -5.37
N GLN A 129 17.60 -3.39 -6.65
CA GLN A 129 18.26 -4.44 -7.41
C GLN A 129 19.75 -4.14 -7.62
N LEU A 130 20.08 -2.91 -8.03
CA LEU A 130 21.47 -2.47 -8.21
C LEU A 130 22.30 -2.61 -6.92
N LEU A 131 21.70 -2.26 -5.77
CA LEU A 131 22.35 -2.43 -4.48
C LEU A 131 22.57 -3.92 -4.16
N SER A 132 21.54 -4.76 -4.37
CA SER A 132 21.64 -6.21 -4.15
C SER A 132 22.74 -6.83 -5.02
N ASP A 133 22.80 -6.49 -6.30
CA ASP A 133 23.81 -7.01 -7.23
C ASP A 133 25.23 -6.63 -6.79
N ARG A 134 25.43 -5.37 -6.40
CA ARG A 134 26.73 -4.89 -5.90
C ARG A 134 27.15 -5.60 -4.62
N VAL A 135 26.21 -5.82 -3.69
CA VAL A 135 26.46 -6.53 -2.44
C VAL A 135 26.79 -8.00 -2.70
N ASN A 136 26.01 -8.68 -3.55
CA ASN A 136 26.22 -10.09 -3.89
C ASN A 136 27.58 -10.32 -4.56
N ALA A 137 28.00 -9.43 -5.47
CA ALA A 137 29.30 -9.50 -6.11
C ALA A 137 30.48 -9.37 -5.12
N ARG A 138 30.27 -8.68 -3.99
CA ARG A 138 31.27 -8.44 -2.93
C ARG A 138 31.13 -9.36 -1.73
N MET A 139 30.14 -10.25 -1.73
CA MET A 139 29.87 -11.15 -0.60
C MET A 139 31.04 -12.08 -0.24
N PRO A 140 31.84 -12.59 -1.20
CA PRO A 140 33.02 -13.38 -0.88
C PRO A 140 34.07 -12.58 -0.09
N GLU A 141 34.30 -11.31 -0.45
CA GLU A 141 35.24 -10.40 0.24
C GLU A 141 34.78 -10.19 1.69
N PHE A 142 33.49 -9.86 1.88
CA PHE A 142 32.90 -9.71 3.22
C PHE A 142 33.03 -10.99 4.06
N THR A 143 32.81 -12.17 3.45
CA THR A 143 32.93 -13.46 4.15
C THR A 143 34.36 -13.71 4.63
N GLN A 144 35.36 -13.38 3.81
CA GLN A 144 36.78 -13.49 4.19
C GLN A 144 37.12 -12.55 5.35
N GLU A 145 36.67 -11.29 5.30
CA GLU A 145 36.88 -10.32 6.38
C GLU A 145 36.23 -10.77 7.69
N LEU A 146 35.00 -11.31 7.62
CA LEU A 146 34.29 -11.83 8.78
C LEU A 146 35.04 -12.99 9.44
N LEU A 147 35.51 -13.97 8.64
CA LEU A 147 36.27 -15.11 9.15
C LEU A 147 37.59 -14.67 9.79
N ALA A 148 38.32 -13.75 9.15
CA ALA A 148 39.56 -13.20 9.68
C ALA A 148 39.34 -12.48 11.02
N ARG A 149 38.19 -11.81 11.18
CA ARG A 149 37.82 -11.12 12.43
C ARG A 149 37.45 -12.09 13.54
N LEU A 150 36.75 -13.17 13.25
CA LEU A 150 36.39 -14.20 14.24
C LEU A 150 37.58 -15.01 14.75
N GLN A 151 38.67 -15.06 13.99
CA GLN A 151 39.92 -15.74 14.36
C GLN A 151 40.88 -14.86 15.18
N ARG A 152 40.61 -13.55 15.30
CA ARG A 152 41.40 -12.68 16.18
C ARG A 152 40.91 -12.87 17.62
N PRO A 153 41.79 -13.29 18.54
CA PRO A 153 41.45 -13.46 19.95
C PRO A 153 41.09 -12.14 20.64
#